data_AF-A0A846YLA7-F1
#
_entry.id   AF-A0A846YLA7-F1
#
_cell.length_a   1.000
_cell.length_b   1.000
_cell.length_c   1.000
_cell.angle_alpha   90.00
_cell.angle_beta   90.00
_cell.angle_gamma   90.00
#
_symmetry.space_group_name_H-M   'P 1'
#
loop_
_entity.id
_entity.type
_entity.pdbx_description
1 polymer ?
#
loop_
_entity_poly.entity_id
_entity_poly.type
_entity_poly.pdbx_seq_one_letter_code
_entity_poly.pdbx_strand_id
1 'polypeptide(L)'
;MPRTVDHIVATHQLAAERRKAGKPIWDETIDVSRVWNDDDLSFEEKRDAIVAQFKRSRWFRDDDEFGRVREIVDEEIAYAEDVDEFDGWWDELYDLADYDRIWIKTV
;
A
#
# COMPACT_ATOMS: atom_id res chain seq x y z
N MET A 1 10.72 1.87 6.04
CA MET A 1 11.63 3.05 6.14
C MET A 1 10.95 4.18 6.91
N PRO A 2 11.64 5.04 7.68
CA PRO A 2 10.97 6.17 8.34
C PRO A 2 10.57 7.27 7.33
N ARG A 3 9.34 7.79 7.42
CA ARG A 3 8.86 8.97 6.66
C ARG A 3 9.73 10.20 6.92
N THR A 4 10.69 10.46 6.04
CA THR A 4 11.54 11.66 6.12
C THR A 4 10.91 12.84 5.39
N VAL A 5 11.33 14.06 5.76
CA VAL A 5 10.96 15.28 5.01
C VAL A 5 11.38 15.16 3.53
N ASP A 6 12.52 14.55 3.26
CA ASP A 6 13.01 14.34 1.90
C ASP A 6 12.09 13.41 1.10
N HIS A 7 11.58 12.34 1.73
CA HIS A 7 10.59 11.45 1.11
C HIS A 7 9.32 12.24 0.74
N ILE A 8 8.78 13.03 1.68
CA ILE A 8 7.60 13.88 1.45
C ILE A 8 7.84 14.88 0.29
N VAL A 9 9.00 15.52 0.25
CA VAL A 9 9.33 16.46 -0.83
C VAL A 9 9.42 15.74 -2.17
N ALA A 10 10.08 14.59 -2.24
CA ALA A 10 10.20 13.79 -3.46
C ALA A 10 8.82 13.38 -4.00
N THR A 11 7.92 12.94 -3.12
CA THR A 11 6.59 12.48 -3.51
C THR A 11 5.70 13.63 -4.01
N HIS A 12 5.79 14.80 -3.38
CA HIS A 12 5.16 16.02 -3.88
C HIS A 12 5.68 16.46 -5.25
N GLN A 13 7.00 16.36 -5.48
CA GLN A 13 7.60 16.68 -6.77
C GLN A 13 7.10 15.74 -7.87
N LEU A 14 7.06 14.43 -7.62
CA LEU A 14 6.51 13.44 -8.55
C LEU A 14 5.05 13.76 -8.92
N ALA A 15 4.20 14.05 -7.92
CA ALA A 15 2.81 14.43 -8.18
C ALA A 15 2.68 15.70 -9.04
N ALA A 16 3.51 16.72 -8.79
CA ALA A 16 3.53 17.94 -9.57
C ALA A 16 3.98 17.71 -11.02
N GLU A 17 5.01 16.89 -11.23
CA GLU A 17 5.51 16.53 -12.55
C GLU A 17 4.47 15.77 -13.38
N ARG A 18 3.77 14.80 -12.77
CA ARG A 18 2.69 14.07 -13.44
C ARG A 18 1.56 15.00 -13.87
N ARG A 19 1.15 15.90 -12.98
CA ARG A 19 0.13 16.92 -13.28
C ARG A 19 0.55 17.81 -14.44
N LYS A 20 1.82 18.26 -14.45
CA LYS A 20 2.39 19.06 -15.55
C LYS A 20 2.40 18.29 -16.87
N ALA A 21 2.63 16.98 -16.82
CA ALA A 21 2.60 16.08 -17.97
C ALA A 21 1.17 15.66 -18.41
N GLY A 22 0.12 16.13 -17.74
CA GLY A 22 -1.28 15.76 -18.04
C GLY A 22 -1.64 14.32 -17.67
N LYS A 23 -0.83 13.65 -16.84
CA LYS A 23 -1.10 12.31 -16.34
C LYS A 23 -1.95 12.36 -15.07
N PRO A 24 -2.72 11.29 -14.77
CA PRO A 24 -3.28 11.11 -13.43
C PRO A 24 -2.19 11.20 -12.35
N ILE A 25 -2.55 11.78 -11.20
CA ILE A 25 -1.64 11.91 -10.06
C ILE A 25 -1.32 10.53 -9.48
N TRP A 26 -2.33 9.65 -9.44
CA TRP A 26 -2.24 8.26 -9.00
C TRP A 26 -2.43 7.33 -10.20
N ASP A 27 -1.60 6.29 -10.29
CA ASP A 27 -1.61 5.30 -11.37
C ASP A 27 -2.60 4.17 -11.14
N GLU A 28 -2.94 3.91 -9.87
CA GLU A 28 -3.94 2.95 -9.45
C GLU A 28 -4.52 3.36 -8.09
N THR A 29 -5.73 2.86 -7.80
CA THR A 29 -6.32 2.93 -6.47
C THR A 29 -6.68 1.53 -6.00
N ILE A 30 -6.17 1.16 -4.82
CA ILE A 30 -6.50 -0.09 -4.14
C ILE A 30 -7.46 0.27 -3.00
N ASP A 31 -8.72 -0.13 -3.12
CA ASP A 31 -9.77 0.21 -2.16
C ASP A 31 -9.91 -0.90 -1.11
N VAL A 32 -9.45 -0.61 0.11
CA VAL A 32 -9.61 -1.45 1.30
C VAL A 32 -10.57 -0.85 2.33
N SER A 33 -11.21 0.29 2.02
CA SER A 33 -12.03 1.07 2.96
C SER A 33 -13.19 0.27 3.55
N ARG A 34 -13.70 -0.73 2.81
CA ARG A 34 -14.78 -1.61 3.29
C ARG A 34 -14.39 -2.50 4.46
N VAL A 35 -13.13 -2.91 4.54
CA VAL A 35 -12.64 -3.83 5.59
C VAL A 35 -11.82 -3.10 6.65
N TRP A 36 -11.29 -1.92 6.31
CA TRP A 36 -10.39 -1.16 7.18
C TRP A 36 -11.00 -0.82 8.54
N ASN A 37 -12.26 -0.39 8.57
CA ASN A 37 -12.98 -0.02 9.79
C ASN A 37 -14.15 -0.96 10.10
N ASP A 38 -14.09 -2.22 9.68
CA ASP A 38 -15.17 -3.18 9.90
C ASP A 38 -15.03 -3.85 11.28
N ASP A 39 -15.74 -3.35 12.29
CA ASP A 39 -15.65 -3.88 13.66
C ASP A 39 -16.21 -5.30 13.82
N ASP A 40 -16.89 -5.85 12.81
CA ASP A 40 -17.43 -7.22 12.84
C ASP A 40 -16.38 -8.27 12.43
N LEU A 41 -15.25 -7.86 11.85
CA LEU A 41 -14.18 -8.77 11.40
C LEU A 41 -13.08 -8.93 12.47
N SER A 42 -12.57 -10.15 12.60
CA SER A 42 -11.32 -10.40 13.34
C SER A 42 -10.13 -9.71 12.66
N PHE A 43 -9.02 -9.59 13.38
CA PHE A 43 -7.78 -9.06 12.79
C PHE A 43 -7.34 -9.88 11.58
N GLU A 44 -7.35 -11.22 11.69
CA GLU A 44 -6.97 -12.13 10.61
C GLU A 44 -7.90 -12.00 9.40
N GLU A 45 -9.21 -11.87 9.63
CA GLU A 45 -10.18 -11.66 8.56
C GLU A 45 -9.95 -10.32 7.82
N LYS A 46 -9.63 -9.25 8.56
CA LYS A 46 -9.25 -7.96 7.95
C LYS A 46 -7.95 -8.06 7.16
N ARG A 47 -6.91 -8.60 7.77
CA ARG A 47 -5.58 -8.81 7.17
C ARG A 47 -5.69 -9.60 5.87
N ASP A 48 -6.37 -10.74 5.90
CA ASP A 48 -6.54 -11.61 4.74
C ASP A 48 -7.35 -10.95 3.64
N ALA A 49 -8.40 -10.18 3.99
CA ALA A 49 -9.19 -9.43 3.02
C ALA A 49 -8.39 -8.31 2.36
N ILE A 50 -7.55 -7.60 3.13
CA ILE A 50 -6.62 -6.58 2.63
C ILE A 50 -5.61 -7.20 1.67
N VAL A 51 -4.94 -8.29 2.07
CA VAL A 51 -3.99 -9.03 1.23
C VAL A 51 -4.65 -9.48 -0.08
N ALA A 52 -5.89 -9.96 -0.01
CA ALA A 52 -6.64 -10.36 -1.20
C ALA A 52 -6.92 -9.19 -2.17
N GLN A 53 -7.06 -7.95 -1.68
CA GLN A 53 -7.18 -6.76 -2.55
C GLN A 53 -5.85 -6.43 -3.22
N PHE A 54 -4.75 -6.43 -2.47
CA PHE A 54 -3.42 -6.19 -3.05
C PHE A 54 -3.09 -7.23 -4.11
N LYS A 55 -3.34 -8.51 -3.86
CA LYS A 55 -3.11 -9.60 -4.84
C LYS A 55 -3.90 -9.44 -6.16
N ARG A 56 -4.99 -8.68 -6.14
CA ARG A 56 -5.79 -8.38 -7.33
C ARG A 56 -5.33 -7.11 -8.06
N SER A 57 -4.63 -6.21 -7.38
CA SER A 57 -4.11 -4.97 -7.94
C SER A 57 -3.11 -5.23 -9.06
N ARG A 58 -2.96 -4.26 -9.97
CA ARG A 58 -1.91 -4.32 -10.98
C ARG A 58 -0.55 -4.09 -10.34
N TRP A 59 -0.46 -3.20 -9.35
CA TRP A 59 0.76 -2.91 -8.60
C TRP A 59 1.47 -4.18 -8.10
N PHE A 60 0.74 -5.09 -7.45
CA PHE A 60 1.31 -6.36 -6.97
C PHE A 60 1.59 -7.37 -8.09
N ARG A 61 0.74 -7.42 -9.13
CA ARG A 61 0.84 -8.46 -10.18
C ARG A 61 1.97 -8.19 -11.17
N ASP A 62 2.25 -6.92 -11.40
CA ASP A 62 3.35 -6.47 -12.27
C ASP A 62 4.68 -6.38 -11.50
N ASP A 63 4.66 -6.52 -10.16
CA ASP A 63 5.87 -6.57 -9.34
C ASP A 63 6.63 -7.88 -9.57
N ASP A 64 7.96 -7.76 -9.61
CA ASP A 64 8.87 -8.88 -9.85
C ASP A 64 8.71 -9.96 -8.76
N GLU A 65 9.16 -11.18 -9.03
CA GLU A 65 9.14 -12.27 -8.04
C GLU A 65 9.91 -11.88 -6.76
N PHE A 66 10.95 -11.03 -6.89
CA PHE A 66 11.72 -10.49 -5.77
C PHE A 66 11.40 -9.01 -5.48
N GLY A 67 10.25 -8.55 -5.93
CA GLY A 67 9.80 -7.19 -5.72
C GLY A 67 9.38 -6.93 -4.28
N ARG A 68 9.68 -5.73 -3.78
CA ARG A 68 9.45 -5.37 -2.37
C ARG A 68 7.97 -5.34 -2.01
N VAL A 69 7.10 -5.01 -2.97
CA VAL A 69 5.64 -4.97 -2.76
C VAL A 69 5.13 -6.40 -2.58
N ARG A 70 5.60 -7.32 -3.42
CA ARG A 70 5.30 -8.74 -3.29
C ARG A 70 5.78 -9.28 -1.96
N GLU A 71 7.04 -9.07 -1.59
CA GLU A 71 7.62 -9.51 -0.32
C GLU A 71 6.75 -9.06 0.87
N ILE A 72 6.46 -7.76 0.97
CA ILE A 72 5.67 -7.23 2.09
C ILE A 72 4.24 -7.80 2.11
N VAL A 73 3.59 -7.95 0.95
CA VAL A 73 2.20 -8.43 0.90
C VAL A 73 2.09 -9.94 1.07
N ASP A 74 2.98 -10.74 0.48
CA ASP A 74 2.92 -12.21 0.50
C ASP A 74 3.59 -12.84 1.71
N GLU A 75 4.64 -12.23 2.25
CA GLU A 75 5.48 -12.84 3.30
C GLU A 75 5.29 -12.17 4.65
N GLU A 76 5.15 -10.84 4.68
CA GLU A 76 5.08 -10.11 5.94
C GLU A 76 3.63 -9.89 6.39
N ILE A 77 2.84 -9.12 5.63
CA ILE A 77 1.46 -8.79 5.99
C ILE A 77 0.56 -10.03 5.99
N ALA A 78 0.75 -10.97 5.06
CA ALA A 78 -0.08 -12.18 5.00
C ALA A 78 0.09 -13.10 6.23
N TYR A 79 1.22 -13.00 6.92
CA TYR A 79 1.55 -13.84 8.06
C TYR A 79 1.65 -13.07 9.39
N ALA A 80 1.46 -11.75 9.38
CA ALA A 80 1.46 -10.92 10.58
C ALA A 80 0.57 -11.52 11.68
N GLU A 81 1.14 -11.78 12.85
CA GLU A 81 0.46 -12.47 13.96
C GLU A 81 -0.41 -11.51 14.78
N ASP A 82 -0.09 -10.22 14.76
CA ASP A 82 -0.81 -9.18 15.49
C ASP A 82 -0.84 -7.83 14.75
N VAL A 83 -1.59 -6.89 15.34
CA VAL A 83 -1.78 -5.54 14.80
C VAL A 83 -0.47 -4.75 14.77
N ASP A 84 0.42 -4.95 15.74
CA ASP A 84 1.67 -4.18 15.83
C ASP A 84 2.63 -4.58 14.69
N GLU A 85 2.73 -5.89 14.40
CA GLU A 85 3.47 -6.40 13.24
C GLU A 85 2.86 -5.93 11.92
N PHE A 86 1.53 -6.01 11.80
CA PHE A 86 0.82 -5.52 10.62
C PHE A 86 1.09 -4.04 10.39
N ASP A 87 0.91 -3.19 11.40
CA ASP A 87 1.06 -1.74 11.28
C ASP A 87 2.50 -1.35 10.90
N GLY A 88 3.49 -2.07 11.42
CA GLY A 88 4.91 -1.85 11.06
C GLY A 88 5.19 -2.09 9.58
N TRP A 89 4.67 -3.17 9.02
CA TRP A 89 4.81 -3.48 7.59
C TRP A 89 3.91 -2.63 6.70
N TRP A 90 2.74 -2.29 7.21
CA TRP A 90 1.77 -1.44 6.54
C TRP A 90 2.29 -0.03 6.31
N ASP A 91 2.99 0.56 7.30
CA ASP A 91 3.67 1.85 7.16
C ASP A 91 4.70 1.82 6.01
N GLU A 92 5.48 0.73 5.91
CA GLU A 92 6.45 0.58 4.82
C GLU A 92 5.76 0.41 3.46
N LEU A 93 4.71 -0.40 3.40
CA LEU A 93 3.91 -0.57 2.19
C LEU A 93 3.31 0.77 1.74
N TYR A 94 2.86 1.61 2.68
CA TYR A 94 2.30 2.93 2.40
C TYR A 94 3.32 3.89 1.79
N ASP A 95 4.55 3.87 2.28
CA ASP A 95 5.62 4.71 1.73
C ASP A 95 6.01 4.28 0.30
N LEU A 96 6.04 2.96 0.05
CA LEU A 96 6.24 2.42 -1.31
C LEU A 96 5.07 2.78 -2.24
N ALA A 97 3.84 2.61 -1.75
CA ALA A 97 2.64 2.95 -2.50
C ALA A 97 2.63 4.42 -2.88
N ASP A 98 2.99 5.32 -1.95
CA ASP A 98 3.12 6.72 -2.29
C ASP A 98 4.19 6.87 -3.38
N TYR A 99 5.42 6.40 -3.21
CA TYR A 99 6.47 6.53 -4.23
C TYR A 99 6.02 6.08 -5.63
N ASP A 100 5.40 4.90 -5.73
CA ASP A 100 4.90 4.30 -6.97
C ASP A 100 3.57 4.91 -7.47
N ARG A 101 3.06 5.91 -6.77
CA ARG A 101 1.81 6.63 -7.07
C ARG A 101 0.60 5.70 -7.06
N ILE A 102 0.52 4.85 -6.05
CA ILE A 102 -0.62 3.99 -5.74
C ILE A 102 -1.40 4.59 -4.57
N TRP A 103 -2.68 4.83 -4.77
CA TRP A 103 -3.56 5.29 -3.69
C TRP A 103 -4.17 4.11 -2.95
N ILE A 104 -3.76 3.87 -1.71
CA ILE A 104 -4.41 2.90 -0.82
C ILE A 104 -5.52 3.63 -0.06
N LYS A 105 -6.77 3.35 -0.43
CA LYS A 105 -7.94 4.00 0.15
C LYS A 105 -8.46 3.23 1.36
N THR A 106 -8.36 3.86 2.54
CA THR A 106 -8.81 3.32 3.83
C THR A 106 -10.06 3.98 4.39
N VAL A 107 -10.46 5.14 3.85
CA VAL A 107 -11.66 5.91 4.22
C VAL A 107 -12.42 6.45 3.00
#